data_AF-A0A848KQF2-F1
#
_entry.id   AF-A0A848KQF2-F1
#
_cell.length_a   1.000
_cell.length_b   1.000
_cell.length_c   1.000
_cell.angle_alpha   90.00
_cell.angle_beta   90.00
_cell.angle_gamma   90.00
#
_symmetry.space_group_name_H-M   'P 1'
#
loop_
_entity.id
_entity.type
_entity.pdbx_description
1 polymer ?
#
loop_
_entity_poly.entity_id
_entity_poly.type
_entity_poly.pdbx_seq_one_letter_code
_entity_poly.pdbx_strand_id
1 'polypeptide(L)'
;MSRSRGGRRNDNVGVRFDTERAGRLVRTIRRSPGRYREFDAAGLLDGLDAAGRVRRFVQLSRLVDSGIGTDRLIDAANEGRLAHLVMRDALIQRPRYTLEEVAAKSGVSVTDVERWFRAMGRGVSSRVNPDYNDADLQLAHVLVEYRELGLLEKELFAAARVLGRHLWAVADAVEVLVELRLSVVGDNSDVAVRMAAEVRRLAVLQSNIVEHLMATRLEASTLATDHGAGPRHELAVGFADLVGFTRLGELTEPTVLAELAEQLDRLTTETVEAPVRFVKTVGDAVMVISPDAEAIADMFRRLFAAAADEGLPPLHAGIAWGPALPRAGDWIGRTVNLAARVSAVATRGTILVDQDMHERLDATRFPQEEAGTFDLKGYDGARQLYRLVR
;
A
#
# COMPACT_ATOMS: atom_id res chain seq x y z
N MET A 1 -7.76 56.00 28.85
CA MET A 1 -8.81 55.52 27.92
C MET A 1 -8.18 55.44 26.54
N SER A 2 -8.19 54.39 25.74
CA SER A 2 -8.73 53.03 25.78
C SER A 2 -7.85 52.17 24.85
N ARG A 3 -7.72 50.88 25.16
CA ARG A 3 -6.81 49.89 24.57
C ARG A 3 -7.22 49.45 23.16
N SER A 4 -6.22 49.11 22.35
CA SER A 4 -6.35 48.19 21.22
C SER A 4 -6.34 46.74 21.70
N ARG A 5 -7.09 45.86 21.01
CA ARG A 5 -6.86 44.41 20.85
C ARG A 5 -8.02 43.81 20.03
N GLY A 6 -7.82 43.67 18.73
CA GLY A 6 -8.67 42.88 17.86
C GLY A 6 -8.10 41.48 17.72
N GLY A 7 -8.48 40.56 18.61
CA GLY A 7 -8.24 39.12 18.45
C GLY A 7 -9.50 38.48 17.88
N ARG A 8 -9.45 38.03 16.62
CA ARG A 8 -10.48 37.15 16.05
C ARG A 8 -10.35 35.78 16.72
N ARG A 9 -11.42 35.36 17.38
CA ARG A 9 -11.57 34.05 18.03
C ARG A 9 -11.71 32.96 16.96
N ASN A 10 -11.06 31.83 17.23
CA ASN A 10 -11.28 30.53 16.60
C ASN A 10 -12.75 30.20 16.46
N ASP A 11 -13.18 29.92 15.23
CA ASP A 11 -14.47 29.29 14.97
C ASP A 11 -14.40 27.81 15.30
N ASN A 12 -15.44 27.41 16.01
CA ASN A 12 -15.65 26.21 16.76
C ASN A 12 -16.31 25.17 15.83
N VAL A 13 -15.58 24.17 15.34
CA VAL A 13 -16.20 23.00 14.67
C VAL A 13 -16.65 22.02 15.74
N GLY A 14 -17.69 22.42 16.48
CA GLY A 14 -18.41 21.58 17.41
C GLY A 14 -19.28 20.59 16.66
N VAL A 15 -19.01 19.30 16.82
CA VAL A 15 -19.89 18.20 16.41
C VAL A 15 -21.25 18.40 17.08
N ARG A 16 -22.28 18.77 16.32
CA ARG A 16 -23.67 18.80 16.81
C ARG A 16 -24.07 17.39 17.24
N PHE A 17 -24.23 17.21 18.54
CA PHE A 17 -24.79 16.01 19.15
C PHE A 17 -26.28 15.91 18.81
N ASP A 18 -26.65 14.85 18.10
CA ASP A 18 -28.04 14.50 17.79
C ASP A 18 -28.72 13.89 19.03
N THR A 19 -29.74 14.57 19.56
CA THR A 19 -30.47 14.22 20.79
C THR A 19 -31.20 12.89 20.70
N GLU A 20 -31.58 12.44 19.50
CA GLU A 20 -32.21 11.12 19.32
C GLU A 20 -31.23 9.95 19.51
N ARG A 21 -29.97 10.13 19.10
CA ARG A 21 -28.92 9.12 19.30
C ARG A 21 -28.61 8.93 20.79
N ALA A 22 -28.58 10.02 21.56
CA ALA A 22 -28.40 9.98 23.01
C ALA A 22 -29.56 9.24 23.71
N GLY A 23 -30.81 9.49 23.32
CA GLY A 23 -31.99 8.81 23.86
C GLY A 23 -32.00 7.28 23.62
N ARG A 24 -31.51 6.83 22.46
CA ARG A 24 -31.34 5.39 22.17
C ARG A 24 -30.24 4.74 23.02
N LEU A 25 -29.10 5.42 23.19
CA LEU A 25 -27.97 4.92 23.96
C LEU A 25 -28.28 4.78 25.47
N VAL A 26 -29.03 5.73 26.05
CA VAL A 26 -29.46 5.69 27.47
C VAL A 26 -30.45 4.54 27.72
N ARG A 27 -31.29 4.18 26.75
CA ARG A 27 -32.18 3.00 26.85
C ARG A 27 -31.39 1.69 26.90
N THR A 28 -30.22 1.61 26.28
CA THR A 28 -29.36 0.42 26.31
C THR A 28 -28.81 0.14 27.71
N ILE A 29 -28.39 1.17 28.45
CA ILE A 29 -27.95 1.03 29.86
C ILE A 29 -29.08 0.51 30.75
N ARG A 30 -30.31 1.02 30.55
CA ARG A 30 -31.48 0.59 31.32
C ARG A 30 -31.85 -0.88 31.11
N ARG A 31 -31.41 -1.50 30.01
CA ARG A 31 -31.64 -2.93 29.74
C ARG A 31 -30.66 -3.85 30.46
N SER A 32 -29.47 -3.36 30.84
CA SER A 32 -28.42 -4.17 31.47
C SER A 32 -27.70 -3.42 32.61
N PRO A 33 -28.42 -2.99 33.67
CA PRO A 33 -27.82 -2.21 34.75
C PRO A 33 -26.74 -2.95 35.54
N GLY A 34 -26.81 -4.29 35.63
CA GLY A 34 -25.77 -5.12 36.27
C GLY A 34 -24.43 -5.02 35.55
N ARG A 35 -24.43 -5.18 34.21
CA ARG A 35 -23.23 -5.06 33.36
C ARG A 35 -22.62 -3.67 33.41
N TYR A 36 -23.46 -2.63 33.49
CA TYR A 36 -22.94 -1.26 33.64
C TYR A 36 -22.18 -1.09 34.95
N ARG A 37 -22.72 -1.61 36.07
CA ARG A 37 -22.03 -1.58 37.37
C ARG A 37 -20.76 -2.42 37.38
N GLU A 38 -20.76 -3.56 36.70
CA GLU A 38 -19.58 -4.41 36.54
C GLU A 38 -18.44 -3.65 35.85
N PHE A 39 -18.72 -3.02 34.70
CA PHE A 39 -17.71 -2.24 33.98
C PHE A 39 -17.24 -1.01 34.77
N ASP A 40 -18.15 -0.37 35.50
CA ASP A 40 -17.81 0.76 36.37
C ASP A 40 -16.90 0.34 37.53
N ALA A 41 -17.26 -0.74 38.24
CA ALA A 41 -16.45 -1.29 39.33
C ALA A 41 -15.08 -1.79 38.85
N ALA A 42 -15.00 -2.24 37.60
CA ALA A 42 -13.75 -2.64 36.94
C ALA A 42 -12.91 -1.45 36.42
N GLY A 43 -13.35 -0.20 36.61
CA GLY A 43 -12.65 1.00 36.17
C GLY A 43 -12.68 1.26 34.66
N LEU A 44 -13.41 0.45 33.88
CA LEU A 44 -13.46 0.56 32.42
C LEU A 44 -14.16 1.83 31.91
N LEU A 45 -14.85 2.54 32.80
CA LEU A 45 -15.60 3.77 32.55
C LEU A 45 -15.00 5.01 33.22
N ASP A 46 -13.83 4.88 33.85
CA ASP A 46 -13.20 5.96 34.61
C ASP A 46 -12.66 7.08 33.72
N GLY A 47 -12.59 8.30 34.26
CA GLY A 47 -12.09 9.47 33.55
C GLY A 47 -12.97 9.98 32.39
N LEU A 48 -14.14 9.39 32.18
CA LEU A 48 -15.08 9.76 31.11
C LEU A 48 -16.24 10.62 31.64
N ASP A 49 -16.71 11.54 30.81
CA ASP A 49 -17.95 12.29 31.07
C ASP A 49 -19.19 11.40 30.91
N ALA A 50 -20.37 11.88 31.33
CA ALA A 50 -21.60 11.08 31.28
C ALA A 50 -21.91 10.53 29.88
N ALA A 51 -21.66 11.33 28.83
CA ALA A 51 -21.89 10.90 27.45
C ALA A 51 -20.85 9.85 26.99
N GLY A 52 -19.57 10.02 27.37
CA GLY A 52 -18.47 9.10 27.07
C GLY A 52 -18.65 7.76 27.77
N ARG A 53 -19.09 7.76 29.04
CA ARG A 53 -19.41 6.53 29.79
C ARG A 53 -20.49 5.71 29.10
N VAL A 54 -21.52 6.37 28.57
CA VAL A 54 -22.59 5.72 27.81
C VAL A 54 -22.05 5.11 26.51
N ARG A 55 -21.22 5.84 25.75
CA ARG A 55 -20.63 5.33 24.50
C ARG A 55 -19.69 4.16 24.75
N ARG A 56 -18.81 4.29 25.74
CA ARG A 56 -17.90 3.23 26.20
C ARG A 56 -18.67 1.99 26.62
N PHE A 57 -19.71 2.13 27.45
CA PHE A 57 -20.55 1.00 27.85
C PHE A 57 -21.14 0.24 26.64
N VAL A 58 -21.62 0.95 25.62
CA VAL A 58 -22.18 0.32 24.41
C VAL A 58 -21.10 -0.37 23.58
N GLN A 59 -19.91 0.22 23.46
CA GLN A 59 -18.76 -0.40 22.79
C GLN A 59 -18.32 -1.68 23.51
N LEU A 60 -18.13 -1.63 24.83
CA LEU A 60 -17.73 -2.79 25.64
C LEU A 60 -18.79 -3.88 25.66
N SER A 61 -20.07 -3.51 25.71
CA SER A 61 -21.17 -4.48 25.66
C SER A 61 -21.16 -5.25 24.35
N ARG A 62 -20.85 -4.62 23.21
CA ARG A 62 -20.73 -5.31 21.91
C ARG A 62 -19.58 -6.30 21.88
N LEU A 63 -18.45 -5.97 22.52
CA LEU A 63 -17.30 -6.87 22.66
C LEU A 63 -17.65 -8.09 23.52
N VAL A 64 -18.36 -7.88 24.64
CA VAL A 64 -18.86 -9.00 25.46
C VAL A 64 -19.86 -9.85 24.68
N ASP A 65 -20.78 -9.21 23.95
CA ASP A 65 -21.74 -9.91 23.10
C ASP A 65 -21.08 -10.56 21.86
N SER A 66 -19.80 -10.27 21.56
CA SER A 66 -18.96 -10.98 20.58
C SER A 66 -18.09 -12.08 21.20
N GLY A 67 -18.22 -12.32 22.51
CA GLY A 67 -17.53 -13.40 23.23
C GLY A 67 -16.23 -12.96 23.91
N ILE A 68 -15.88 -11.67 23.91
CA ILE A 68 -14.72 -11.16 24.64
C ILE A 68 -15.11 -10.99 26.11
N GLY A 69 -14.56 -11.82 26.99
CA GLY A 69 -14.83 -11.75 28.43
C GLY A 69 -14.36 -10.44 29.07
N THR A 70 -15.03 -10.03 30.15
CA THR A 70 -14.73 -8.78 30.88
C THR A 70 -13.27 -8.72 31.34
N ASP A 71 -12.68 -9.83 31.80
CA ASP A 71 -11.27 -9.89 32.23
C ASP A 71 -10.32 -9.44 31.11
N ARG A 72 -10.57 -9.86 29.87
CA ARG A 72 -9.77 -9.45 28.71
C ARG A 72 -9.95 -7.97 28.36
N LEU A 73 -11.12 -7.39 28.65
CA LEU A 73 -11.34 -5.95 28.49
C LEU A 73 -10.55 -5.16 29.55
N ILE A 74 -10.47 -5.67 30.78
CA ILE A 74 -9.67 -5.11 31.87
C ILE A 74 -8.19 -5.16 31.53
N ASP A 75 -7.68 -6.32 31.12
CA ASP A 75 -6.29 -6.48 30.69
C ASP A 75 -5.95 -5.50 29.56
N ALA A 76 -6.79 -5.44 28.52
CA ALA A 76 -6.58 -4.52 27.41
C ALA A 76 -6.61 -3.06 27.83
N ALA A 77 -7.45 -2.65 28.78
CA ALA A 77 -7.46 -1.29 29.31
C ALA A 77 -6.20 -0.98 30.13
N ASN A 78 -5.74 -1.92 30.95
CA ASN A 78 -4.50 -1.76 31.73
C ASN A 78 -3.25 -1.66 30.83
N GLU A 79 -3.31 -2.27 29.65
CA GLU A 79 -2.23 -2.28 28.66
C GLU A 79 -2.33 -1.17 27.61
N GLY A 80 -3.34 -0.29 27.67
CA GLY A 80 -3.54 0.76 26.66
C GLY A 80 -3.99 0.25 25.29
N ARG A 81 -4.61 -0.94 25.24
CA ARG A 81 -5.03 -1.64 24.02
C ARG A 81 -6.55 -1.77 23.85
N LEU A 82 -7.34 -1.13 24.70
CA LEU A 82 -8.80 -1.19 24.61
C LEU A 82 -9.31 -0.57 23.30
N ALA A 83 -8.70 0.53 22.87
CA ALA A 83 -9.01 1.17 21.59
C ALA A 83 -8.77 0.22 20.40
N HIS A 84 -7.73 -0.61 20.44
CA HIS A 84 -7.42 -1.60 19.40
C HIS A 84 -8.51 -2.68 19.32
N LEU A 85 -8.98 -3.19 20.48
CA LEU A 85 -10.07 -4.16 20.52
C LEU A 85 -11.38 -3.59 19.94
N VAL A 86 -11.72 -2.37 20.32
CA VAL A 86 -12.92 -1.66 19.82
C VAL A 86 -12.84 -1.43 18.31
N MET A 87 -11.67 -0.99 17.82
CA MET A 87 -11.45 -0.78 16.39
C MET A 87 -11.60 -2.08 15.59
N ARG A 88 -10.96 -3.16 16.07
CA ARG A 88 -11.01 -4.47 15.43
C ARG A 88 -12.43 -5.01 15.33
N ASP A 89 -13.19 -4.97 16.42
CA ASP A 89 -14.61 -5.39 16.43
C ASP A 89 -15.46 -4.50 15.51
N ALA A 90 -15.15 -3.22 15.42
CA ALA A 90 -15.85 -2.33 14.51
C ALA A 90 -15.56 -2.64 13.04
N LEU A 91 -14.39 -3.18 12.68
CA LEU A 91 -13.99 -3.49 11.30
C LEU A 91 -14.35 -4.91 10.85
N ILE A 92 -14.18 -5.90 11.72
CA ILE A 92 -14.31 -7.32 11.37
C ILE A 92 -15.79 -7.73 11.38
N GLN A 93 -16.23 -8.38 10.30
CA GLN A 93 -17.51 -9.08 10.30
C GLN A 93 -17.37 -10.43 11.01
N ARG A 94 -18.37 -10.75 11.85
CA ARG A 94 -18.37 -12.01 12.60
C ARG A 94 -18.31 -13.21 11.65
N PRO A 95 -17.42 -14.19 11.89
CA PRO A 95 -17.47 -15.47 11.21
C PRO A 95 -18.82 -16.16 11.42
N ARG A 96 -19.34 -16.77 10.37
CA ARG A 96 -20.66 -17.40 10.29
C ARG A 96 -20.64 -18.74 9.57
N TYR A 97 -19.69 -18.92 8.66
CA TYR A 97 -19.65 -20.06 7.75
C TYR A 97 -18.33 -20.80 7.88
N THR A 98 -18.42 -22.11 7.76
CA THR A 98 -17.30 -22.99 7.39
C THR A 98 -16.99 -22.84 5.89
N LEU A 99 -15.84 -23.35 5.46
CA LEU A 99 -15.46 -23.33 4.04
C LEU A 99 -16.45 -24.15 3.18
N GLU A 100 -16.91 -25.28 3.71
CA GLU A 100 -17.89 -26.17 3.12
C GLU A 100 -19.23 -25.47 2.90
N GLU A 101 -19.67 -24.66 3.87
CA GLU A 101 -20.89 -23.86 3.74
C GLU A 101 -20.73 -22.75 2.69
N VAL A 102 -19.57 -22.10 2.60
CA VAL A 102 -19.28 -21.12 1.55
C VAL A 102 -19.35 -21.78 0.16
N ALA A 103 -18.71 -22.93 0.00
CA ALA A 103 -18.74 -23.71 -1.24
C ALA A 103 -20.17 -24.12 -1.61
N ALA A 104 -20.91 -24.69 -0.67
CA ALA A 104 -22.30 -25.12 -0.89
C ALA A 104 -23.23 -23.96 -1.27
N LYS A 105 -23.11 -22.80 -0.60
CA LYS A 105 -23.93 -21.61 -0.86
C LYS A 105 -23.57 -20.91 -2.16
N SER A 106 -22.29 -20.92 -2.54
CA SER A 106 -21.82 -20.29 -3.78
C SER A 106 -21.99 -21.18 -5.02
N GLY A 107 -22.20 -22.48 -4.85
CA GLY A 107 -22.20 -23.45 -5.95
C GLY A 107 -20.81 -23.75 -6.51
N VAL A 108 -19.76 -23.30 -5.83
CA VAL A 108 -18.36 -23.52 -6.21
C VAL A 108 -17.82 -24.72 -5.43
N SER A 109 -16.98 -25.56 -6.07
CA SER A 109 -16.33 -26.66 -5.36
C SER A 109 -15.43 -26.14 -4.22
N VAL A 110 -15.36 -26.87 -3.10
CA VAL A 110 -14.48 -26.50 -1.96
C VAL A 110 -13.06 -26.24 -2.44
N THR A 111 -12.52 -27.11 -3.31
CA THR A 111 -11.18 -26.98 -3.87
C THR A 111 -10.98 -25.68 -4.65
N ASP A 112 -11.97 -25.24 -5.42
CA ASP A 112 -11.89 -23.99 -6.16
C ASP A 112 -12.01 -22.77 -5.25
N VAL A 113 -12.89 -22.81 -4.24
CA VAL A 113 -12.96 -21.74 -3.22
C VAL A 113 -11.61 -21.61 -2.51
N GLU A 114 -10.97 -22.72 -2.13
CA GLU A 114 -9.63 -22.68 -1.53
C GLU A 114 -8.60 -22.04 -2.46
N ARG A 115 -8.54 -22.49 -3.73
CA ARG A 115 -7.60 -21.95 -4.72
C ARG A 115 -7.84 -20.45 -4.92
N TRP A 116 -9.10 -20.04 -4.97
CA TRP A 116 -9.51 -18.66 -5.21
C TRP A 116 -9.14 -17.75 -4.04
N PHE A 117 -9.43 -18.17 -2.81
CA PHE A 117 -9.03 -17.44 -1.61
C PHE A 117 -7.52 -17.34 -1.46
N ARG A 118 -6.78 -18.42 -1.75
CA ARG A 118 -5.31 -18.38 -1.81
C ARG A 118 -4.81 -17.41 -2.87
N ALA A 119 -5.43 -17.39 -4.05
CA ALA A 119 -5.05 -16.50 -5.12
C ALA A 119 -5.22 -15.02 -4.74
N MET A 120 -6.32 -14.66 -4.10
CA MET A 120 -6.55 -13.28 -3.61
C MET A 120 -5.78 -12.95 -2.33
N GLY A 121 -5.09 -13.91 -1.73
CA GLY A 121 -4.34 -13.72 -0.49
C GLY A 121 -5.18 -13.74 0.79
N ARG A 122 -6.48 -14.09 0.74
CA ARG A 122 -7.35 -14.23 1.92
C ARG A 122 -6.92 -15.36 2.88
N GLY A 123 -6.18 -16.34 2.36
CA GLY A 123 -5.81 -17.55 3.08
C GLY A 123 -6.99 -18.54 3.22
N VAL A 124 -6.72 -19.71 3.81
CA VAL A 124 -7.73 -20.75 4.04
C VAL A 124 -7.55 -21.24 5.48
N SER A 125 -8.62 -21.18 6.27
CA SER A 125 -8.63 -21.66 7.65
C SER A 125 -9.14 -23.10 7.74
N SER A 126 -8.94 -23.75 8.89
CA SER A 126 -9.25 -25.16 9.09
C SER A 126 -10.72 -25.49 8.80
N ARG A 127 -10.97 -26.59 8.06
CA ARG A 127 -12.26 -27.08 7.55
C ARG A 127 -13.34 -27.43 8.61
N VAL A 128 -13.17 -27.02 9.86
CA VAL A 128 -14.04 -27.45 10.98
C VAL A 128 -14.67 -26.27 11.72
N ASN A 129 -14.04 -25.10 11.72
CA ASN A 129 -14.55 -23.93 12.43
C ASN A 129 -15.19 -22.92 11.47
N PRO A 130 -16.22 -22.18 11.92
CA PRO A 130 -16.74 -21.06 11.17
C PRO A 130 -15.72 -19.90 11.22
N ASP A 131 -14.95 -19.76 10.14
CA ASP A 131 -13.88 -18.75 9.97
C ASP A 131 -14.19 -17.75 8.83
N TYR A 132 -15.34 -17.92 8.17
CA TYR A 132 -15.75 -17.14 7.00
C TYR A 132 -17.03 -16.34 7.24
N ASN A 133 -17.20 -15.21 6.55
CA ASN A 133 -18.35 -14.32 6.70
C ASN A 133 -19.05 -14.04 5.36
N ASP A 134 -20.01 -13.12 5.35
CA ASP A 134 -20.78 -12.77 4.14
C ASP A 134 -19.91 -12.16 3.04
N ALA A 135 -18.83 -11.44 3.39
CA ALA A 135 -17.88 -10.93 2.41
C ALA A 135 -17.11 -12.08 1.73
N ASP A 136 -16.69 -13.09 2.49
CA ASP A 136 -16.04 -14.28 1.93
C ASP A 136 -16.96 -15.06 0.98
N LEU A 137 -18.25 -15.16 1.32
CA LEU A 137 -19.25 -15.75 0.43
C LEU A 137 -19.41 -14.95 -0.87
N GLN A 138 -19.44 -13.61 -0.78
CA GLN A 138 -19.46 -12.75 -1.97
C GLN A 138 -18.21 -12.96 -2.84
N LEU A 139 -17.03 -13.08 -2.24
CA LEU A 139 -15.79 -13.38 -2.96
C LEU A 139 -15.90 -14.71 -3.74
N ALA A 140 -16.56 -15.73 -3.18
CA ALA A 140 -16.78 -17.00 -3.88
C ALA A 140 -17.77 -16.85 -5.06
N HIS A 141 -18.83 -16.03 -4.92
CA HIS A 141 -19.76 -15.75 -6.02
C HIS A 141 -19.10 -15.02 -7.20
N VAL A 142 -18.17 -14.11 -6.93
CA VAL A 142 -17.40 -13.40 -7.98
C VAL A 142 -16.66 -14.38 -8.90
N LEU A 143 -16.19 -15.52 -8.39
CA LEU A 143 -15.56 -16.55 -9.24
C LEU A 143 -16.56 -17.16 -10.23
N VAL A 144 -17.82 -17.32 -9.85
CA VAL A 144 -18.89 -17.83 -10.74
C VAL A 144 -19.14 -16.82 -11.85
N GLU A 145 -19.35 -15.56 -11.49
CA GLU A 145 -19.59 -14.46 -12.44
C GLU A 145 -18.44 -14.35 -13.46
N TYR A 146 -17.19 -14.45 -13.02
CA TYR A 146 -16.05 -14.41 -13.95
C TYR A 146 -15.91 -15.63 -14.84
N ARG A 147 -16.33 -16.82 -14.38
CA ARG A 147 -16.37 -18.02 -15.23
C ARG A 147 -17.43 -17.90 -16.32
N GLU A 148 -18.55 -17.26 -16.04
CA GLU A 148 -19.64 -17.02 -17.01
C GLU A 148 -19.20 -16.09 -18.16
N LEU A 149 -18.23 -15.21 -17.93
CA LEU A 149 -17.64 -14.36 -18.96
C LEU A 149 -16.73 -15.10 -19.96
N GLY A 150 -16.49 -16.41 -19.77
CA GLY A 150 -15.68 -17.22 -20.68
C GLY A 150 -14.16 -16.98 -20.58
N LEU A 151 -13.69 -16.33 -19.51
CA LEU A 151 -12.27 -16.10 -19.27
C LEU A 151 -11.54 -17.43 -19.01
N LEU A 152 -10.32 -17.56 -19.52
CA LEU A 152 -9.50 -18.74 -19.24
C LEU A 152 -9.12 -18.75 -17.74
N GLU A 153 -9.35 -19.88 -17.07
CA GLU A 153 -9.12 -20.00 -15.63
C GLU A 153 -7.70 -19.57 -15.23
N LYS A 154 -6.68 -19.94 -16.02
CA LYS A 154 -5.29 -19.56 -15.78
C LYS A 154 -5.08 -18.03 -15.72
N GLU A 155 -5.81 -17.28 -16.53
CA GLU A 155 -5.72 -15.81 -16.64
C GLU A 155 -6.48 -15.16 -15.49
N LEU A 156 -7.67 -15.67 -15.18
CA LEU A 156 -8.47 -15.21 -14.05
C LEU A 156 -7.70 -15.33 -12.72
N PHE A 157 -7.12 -16.49 -12.45
CA PHE A 157 -6.32 -16.73 -11.24
C PHE A 157 -4.99 -15.95 -11.25
N ALA A 158 -4.45 -15.62 -12.42
CA ALA A 158 -3.29 -14.74 -12.50
C ALA A 158 -3.68 -13.31 -12.11
N ALA A 159 -4.79 -12.78 -12.63
CA ALA A 159 -5.29 -11.45 -12.29
C ALA A 159 -5.65 -11.33 -10.79
N ALA A 160 -6.33 -12.33 -10.23
CA ALA A 160 -6.68 -12.38 -8.81
C ALA A 160 -5.45 -12.28 -7.90
N ARG A 161 -4.33 -12.94 -8.28
CA ARG A 161 -3.06 -12.84 -7.54
C ARG A 161 -2.43 -11.46 -7.60
N VAL A 162 -2.60 -10.74 -8.71
CA VAL A 162 -2.11 -9.36 -8.83
C VAL A 162 -2.91 -8.45 -7.92
N LEU A 163 -4.24 -8.48 -8.05
CA LEU A 163 -5.14 -7.68 -7.22
C LEU A 163 -4.95 -7.98 -5.73
N GLY A 164 -4.86 -9.25 -5.35
CA GLY A 164 -4.63 -9.67 -3.97
C GLY A 164 -3.36 -9.07 -3.37
N ARG A 165 -2.23 -9.11 -4.09
CA ARG A 165 -0.97 -8.50 -3.60
C ARG A 165 -1.07 -6.99 -3.42
N HIS A 166 -1.76 -6.29 -4.32
CA HIS A 166 -1.98 -4.85 -4.17
C HIS A 166 -2.86 -4.53 -2.97
N LEU A 167 -3.93 -5.28 -2.75
CA LEU A 167 -4.82 -5.09 -1.59
C LEU A 167 -4.09 -5.33 -0.26
N TRP A 168 -3.17 -6.31 -0.21
CA TRP A 168 -2.32 -6.53 0.95
C TRP A 168 -1.40 -5.34 1.24
N ALA A 169 -0.72 -4.80 0.22
CA ALA A 169 0.11 -3.61 0.41
C ALA A 169 -0.69 -2.40 0.93
N VAL A 170 -1.94 -2.23 0.47
CA VAL A 170 -2.84 -1.19 0.99
C VAL A 170 -3.23 -1.47 2.45
N ALA A 171 -3.53 -2.72 2.79
CA ALA A 171 -3.88 -3.12 4.15
C ALA A 171 -2.72 -2.83 5.13
N ASP A 172 -1.49 -3.22 4.76
CA ASP A 172 -0.28 -2.99 5.56
C ASP A 172 -0.05 -1.47 5.79
N ALA A 173 -0.20 -0.65 4.74
CA ALA A 173 -0.05 0.80 4.86
C ALA A 173 -1.12 1.43 5.79
N VAL A 174 -2.37 0.95 5.72
CA VAL A 174 -3.44 1.41 6.61
C VAL A 174 -3.19 0.96 8.05
N GLU A 175 -2.70 -0.26 8.27
CA GLU A 175 -2.37 -0.77 9.60
C GLU A 175 -1.35 0.12 10.30
N VAL A 176 -0.24 0.47 9.64
CA VAL A 176 0.79 1.37 10.19
C VAL A 176 0.20 2.73 10.59
N LEU A 177 -0.61 3.34 9.73
CA LEU A 177 -1.25 4.63 10.02
C LEU A 177 -2.22 4.53 11.22
N VAL A 178 -2.93 3.42 11.31
CA VAL A 178 -3.86 3.15 12.41
C VAL A 178 -3.09 2.96 13.71
N GLU A 179 -2.02 2.17 13.73
CA GLU A 179 -1.20 1.94 14.91
C GLU A 179 -0.54 3.23 15.39
N LEU A 180 0.05 4.01 14.48
CA LEU A 180 0.63 5.31 14.79
C LEU A 180 -0.41 6.22 15.44
N ARG A 181 -1.64 6.25 14.90
CA ARG A 181 -2.69 7.09 15.46
C ARG A 181 -3.19 6.58 16.81
N LEU A 182 -3.37 5.27 16.97
CA LEU A 182 -3.83 4.65 18.22
C LEU A 182 -2.81 4.83 19.35
N SER A 183 -1.50 4.75 19.06
CA SER A 183 -0.45 5.01 20.05
C SER A 183 -0.52 6.43 20.65
N VAL A 184 -0.87 7.43 19.83
CA VAL A 184 -1.00 8.83 20.26
C VAL A 184 -2.28 9.08 21.09
N VAL A 185 -3.38 8.40 20.77
CA VAL A 185 -4.67 8.62 21.45
C VAL A 185 -4.95 7.66 22.61
N GLY A 186 -4.12 6.63 22.78
CA GLY A 186 -4.25 5.60 23.81
C GLY A 186 -5.62 4.92 23.79
N ASP A 187 -6.23 4.76 24.96
CA ASP A 187 -7.51 4.05 25.14
C ASP A 187 -8.76 4.87 24.78
N ASN A 188 -8.63 5.88 23.93
CA ASN A 188 -9.78 6.63 23.44
C ASN A 188 -10.58 5.81 22.41
N SER A 189 -11.47 4.96 22.91
CA SER A 189 -12.36 4.11 22.11
C SER A 189 -13.28 4.87 21.14
N ASP A 190 -13.58 6.15 21.40
CA ASP A 190 -14.37 6.96 20.46
C ASP A 190 -13.56 7.32 19.22
N VAL A 191 -12.25 7.56 19.37
CA VAL A 191 -11.35 7.76 18.23
C VAL A 191 -11.22 6.47 17.44
N ALA A 192 -11.06 5.32 18.10
CA ALA A 192 -11.03 4.01 17.45
C ALA A 192 -12.26 3.74 16.57
N VAL A 193 -13.48 4.02 17.07
CA VAL A 193 -14.70 3.86 16.27
C VAL A 193 -14.74 4.81 15.07
N ARG A 194 -14.27 6.05 15.21
CA ARG A 194 -14.19 7.01 14.09
C ARG A 194 -13.17 6.57 13.05
N MET A 195 -12.00 6.08 13.48
CA MET A 195 -10.98 5.52 12.59
C MET A 195 -11.51 4.31 11.83
N ALA A 196 -12.19 3.38 12.49
CA ALA A 196 -12.84 2.25 11.81
C ALA A 196 -13.87 2.71 10.74
N ALA A 197 -14.59 3.80 10.99
CA ALA A 197 -15.49 4.38 10.00
C ALA A 197 -14.73 5.02 8.82
N GLU A 198 -13.61 5.68 9.09
CA GLU A 198 -12.79 6.29 8.04
C GLU A 198 -12.09 5.23 7.18
N VAL A 199 -11.59 4.15 7.78
CA VAL A 199 -11.03 3.00 7.02
C VAL A 199 -12.06 2.43 6.05
N ARG A 200 -13.32 2.25 6.49
CA ARG A 200 -14.41 1.83 5.58
C ARG A 200 -14.67 2.82 4.47
N ARG A 201 -14.67 4.11 4.78
CA ARG A 201 -14.88 5.17 3.79
C ARG A 201 -13.75 5.19 2.76
N LEU A 202 -12.50 5.05 3.21
CA LEU A 202 -11.33 4.96 2.36
C LEU A 202 -11.41 3.74 1.43
N ALA A 203 -11.81 2.59 1.93
CA ALA A 203 -11.99 1.38 1.11
C ALA A 203 -13.00 1.59 -0.04
N VAL A 204 -14.12 2.28 0.23
CA VAL A 204 -15.10 2.64 -0.81
C VAL A 204 -14.51 3.63 -1.82
N LEU A 205 -13.81 4.67 -1.35
CA LEU A 205 -13.17 5.64 -2.23
C LEU A 205 -12.11 4.99 -3.14
N GLN A 206 -11.27 4.12 -2.58
CA GLN A 206 -10.26 3.37 -3.32
C GLN A 206 -10.88 2.50 -4.41
N SER A 207 -12.03 1.86 -4.13
CA SER A 207 -12.75 1.05 -5.13
C SER A 207 -13.12 1.89 -6.36
N ASN A 208 -13.62 3.11 -6.15
CA ASN A 208 -13.98 4.02 -7.25
C ASN A 208 -12.76 4.51 -8.04
N ILE A 209 -11.63 4.75 -7.36
CA ILE A 209 -10.38 5.16 -8.02
C ILE A 209 -9.85 4.02 -8.89
N VAL A 210 -9.85 2.79 -8.38
CA VAL A 210 -9.41 1.61 -9.13
C VAL A 210 -10.28 1.41 -10.37
N GLU A 211 -11.61 1.51 -10.24
CA GLU A 211 -12.54 1.45 -11.36
C GLU A 211 -12.20 2.50 -12.44
N HIS A 212 -12.02 3.76 -12.03
CA HIS A 212 -11.67 4.85 -12.94
C HIS A 212 -10.33 4.60 -13.66
N LEU A 213 -9.28 4.21 -12.93
CA LEU A 213 -7.96 3.93 -13.50
C LEU A 213 -8.00 2.74 -14.49
N MET A 214 -8.79 1.72 -14.19
CA MET A 214 -9.01 0.60 -15.11
C MET A 214 -9.66 1.07 -16.41
N ALA A 215 -10.72 1.89 -16.32
CA ALA A 215 -11.40 2.44 -17.49
C ALA A 215 -10.45 3.28 -18.36
N THR A 216 -9.71 4.22 -17.75
CA THR A 216 -8.72 5.05 -18.45
C THR A 216 -7.64 4.21 -19.13
N ARG A 217 -7.17 3.14 -18.49
CA ARG A 217 -6.13 2.28 -19.06
C ARG A 217 -6.65 1.40 -20.20
N LEU A 218 -7.89 0.91 -20.11
CA LEU A 218 -8.54 0.19 -21.19
C LEU A 218 -8.70 1.09 -22.43
N GLU A 219 -9.15 2.33 -22.23
CA GLU A 219 -9.27 3.33 -23.30
C GLU A 219 -7.92 3.62 -23.97
N ALA A 220 -6.87 3.85 -23.17
CA ALA A 220 -5.51 4.06 -23.69
C ALA A 220 -4.98 2.82 -24.45
N SER A 221 -5.30 1.61 -23.98
CA SER A 221 -4.90 0.37 -24.64
C SER A 221 -5.60 0.19 -25.98
N THR A 222 -6.89 0.51 -26.09
CA THR A 222 -7.64 0.42 -27.36
C THR A 222 -7.03 1.31 -28.43
N LEU A 223 -6.62 2.53 -28.07
CA LEU A 223 -5.94 3.46 -28.97
C LEU A 223 -4.56 2.94 -29.40
N ALA A 224 -3.83 2.24 -28.52
CA ALA A 224 -2.52 1.69 -28.82
C ALA A 224 -2.57 0.43 -29.71
N THR A 225 -3.59 -0.41 -29.58
CA THR A 225 -3.78 -1.58 -30.45
C THR A 225 -4.03 -1.22 -31.90
N ASP A 226 -4.66 -0.07 -32.18
CA ASP A 226 -4.82 0.46 -33.55
C ASP A 226 -3.46 0.79 -34.21
N HIS A 227 -2.40 0.97 -33.42
CA HIS A 227 -1.05 1.27 -33.91
C HIS A 227 -0.13 0.04 -34.05
N GLY A 228 -0.67 -1.18 -33.94
CA GLY A 228 0.07 -2.42 -34.23
C GLY A 228 1.19 -2.78 -33.24
N ALA A 229 1.23 -2.16 -32.06
CA ALA A 229 2.20 -2.48 -31.03
C ALA A 229 1.90 -3.88 -30.44
N GLY A 230 2.78 -4.85 -30.68
CA GLY A 230 2.76 -6.14 -29.99
C GLY A 230 3.00 -5.99 -28.47
N PRO A 231 2.96 -7.08 -27.69
CA PRO A 231 3.08 -7.01 -26.22
C PRO A 231 4.45 -6.54 -25.71
N ARG A 232 5.48 -6.47 -26.59
CA ARG A 232 6.81 -5.94 -26.27
C ARG A 232 6.87 -4.47 -26.61
N HIS A 233 7.34 -3.67 -25.67
CA HIS A 233 7.57 -2.25 -25.86
C HIS A 233 9.07 -1.98 -25.89
N GLU A 234 9.53 -1.25 -26.91
CA GLU A 234 10.86 -0.63 -26.93
C GLU A 234 10.83 0.57 -25.99
N LEU A 235 11.58 0.50 -24.89
CA LEU A 235 11.60 1.56 -23.88
C LEU A 235 12.93 1.56 -23.11
N ALA A 236 13.18 2.67 -22.41
CA ALA A 236 14.24 2.77 -21.44
C ALA A 236 13.80 2.20 -20.09
N VAL A 237 14.67 1.39 -19.47
CA VAL A 237 14.56 0.95 -18.08
C VAL A 237 15.71 1.54 -17.29
N GLY A 238 15.43 2.15 -16.15
CA GLY A 238 16.44 2.70 -15.27
C GLY A 238 16.31 2.18 -13.84
N PHE A 239 17.46 1.99 -13.20
CA PHE A 239 17.56 1.76 -11.76
C PHE A 239 18.43 2.84 -11.13
N ALA A 240 18.02 3.40 -9.98
CA ALA A 240 18.88 4.18 -9.08
C ALA A 240 18.93 3.52 -7.72
N ASP A 241 20.08 3.59 -7.06
CA ASP A 241 20.32 2.98 -5.76
C ASP A 241 21.29 3.82 -4.92
N LEU A 242 21.21 3.69 -3.60
CA LEU A 242 22.03 4.39 -2.61
C LEU A 242 23.39 3.69 -2.46
N VAL A 243 24.48 4.44 -2.68
CA VAL A 243 25.83 3.88 -2.56
C VAL A 243 26.10 3.39 -1.13
N GLY A 244 26.51 2.13 -1.02
CA GLY A 244 26.97 1.55 0.25
C GLY A 244 25.84 1.19 1.21
N PHE A 245 24.59 1.21 0.77
CA PHE A 245 23.43 0.88 1.59
C PHE A 245 23.50 -0.55 2.16
N THR A 246 23.98 -1.54 1.40
CA THR A 246 24.21 -2.90 1.93
C THR A 246 25.18 -2.92 3.11
N ARG A 247 26.22 -2.07 3.08
CA ARG A 247 27.23 -1.96 4.15
C ARG A 247 26.73 -1.11 5.32
N LEU A 248 25.93 -0.07 5.04
CA LEU A 248 25.17 0.65 6.07
C LEU A 248 24.18 -0.28 6.77
N GLY A 249 23.62 -1.25 6.03
CA GLY A 249 22.78 -2.35 6.50
C GLY A 249 23.31 -3.12 7.70
N GLU A 250 24.62 -3.37 7.69
CA GLU A 250 25.30 -4.15 8.73
C GLU A 250 25.71 -3.31 9.95
N LEU A 251 25.76 -1.98 9.80
CA LEU A 251 26.34 -1.06 10.79
C LEU A 251 25.33 -0.07 11.38
N THR A 252 24.12 0.00 10.84
CA THR A 252 23.11 1.02 11.17
C THR A 252 21.84 0.35 11.65
N GLU A 253 21.06 1.05 12.48
CA GLU A 253 19.74 0.56 12.87
C GLU A 253 18.82 0.43 11.64
N PRO A 254 17.99 -0.64 11.56
CA PRO A 254 17.06 -0.86 10.45
C PRO A 254 16.10 0.31 10.16
N THR A 255 15.79 1.10 11.19
CA THR A 255 14.93 2.29 11.10
C THR A 255 15.52 3.37 10.19
N VAL A 256 16.81 3.67 10.32
CA VAL A 256 17.51 4.67 9.49
C VAL A 256 17.54 4.26 8.03
N LEU A 257 17.69 2.95 7.76
CA LEU A 257 17.69 2.42 6.40
C LEU A 257 16.32 2.53 5.74
N ALA A 258 15.25 2.27 6.50
CA ALA A 258 13.88 2.46 6.04
C ALA A 258 13.60 3.94 5.72
N GLU A 259 14.08 4.87 6.56
CA GLU A 259 13.95 6.31 6.33
C GLU A 259 14.66 6.76 5.05
N LEU A 260 15.88 6.26 4.79
CA LEU A 260 16.61 6.58 3.56
C LEU A 260 15.92 6.02 2.30
N ALA A 261 15.40 4.79 2.38
CA ALA A 261 14.63 4.20 1.28
C ALA A 261 13.33 4.98 1.02
N GLU A 262 12.63 5.40 2.07
CA GLU A 262 11.43 6.25 1.98
C GLU A 262 11.74 7.62 1.38
N GLN A 263 12.85 8.24 1.75
CA GLN A 263 13.29 9.51 1.14
C GLN A 263 13.56 9.35 -0.35
N LEU A 264 14.25 8.28 -0.77
CA LEU A 264 14.49 8.03 -2.19
C LEU A 264 13.19 7.75 -2.95
N ASP A 265 12.26 6.98 -2.38
CA ASP A 265 10.94 6.71 -2.95
C ASP A 265 10.15 8.01 -3.17
N ARG A 266 10.12 8.88 -2.15
CA ARG A 266 9.47 10.20 -2.24
C ARG A 266 10.12 11.08 -3.32
N LEU A 267 11.44 11.23 -3.31
CA LEU A 267 12.17 12.04 -4.29
C LEU A 267 11.97 11.52 -5.72
N THR A 268 11.92 10.21 -5.90
CA THR A 268 11.61 9.60 -7.19
C THR A 268 10.17 9.94 -7.62
N THR A 269 9.22 9.83 -6.71
CA THR A 269 7.82 10.19 -6.96
C THR A 269 7.66 11.67 -7.35
N GLU A 270 8.41 12.57 -6.71
CA GLU A 270 8.37 14.01 -6.97
C GLU A 270 9.05 14.41 -8.29
N THR A 271 10.00 13.61 -8.79
CA THR A 271 10.76 13.90 -10.02
C THR A 271 10.19 13.23 -11.27
N VAL A 272 9.37 12.19 -11.12
CA VAL A 272 8.74 11.49 -12.23
C VAL A 272 7.64 12.33 -12.87
N GLU A 273 7.80 12.59 -14.16
CA GLU A 273 6.82 13.28 -15.00
C GLU A 273 6.55 12.44 -16.26
N ALA A 274 5.32 12.51 -16.79
CA ALA A 274 5.00 11.83 -18.04
C ALA A 274 5.97 12.27 -19.16
N PRO A 275 6.51 11.34 -19.97
CA PRO A 275 6.11 9.94 -20.12
C PRO A 275 6.83 8.93 -19.19
N VAL A 276 7.68 9.39 -18.28
CA VAL A 276 8.38 8.53 -17.31
C VAL A 276 7.38 7.95 -16.31
N ARG A 277 7.60 6.70 -15.89
CA ARG A 277 6.78 6.03 -14.87
C ARG A 277 7.65 5.41 -13.81
N PHE A 278 7.31 5.69 -12.55
CA PHE A 278 7.83 4.95 -11.41
C PHE A 278 7.15 3.59 -11.35
N VAL A 279 7.92 2.50 -11.45
CA VAL A 279 7.38 1.13 -11.44
C VAL A 279 7.26 0.62 -10.01
N LYS A 280 8.37 0.60 -9.28
CA LYS A 280 8.46 0.04 -7.92
C LYS A 280 9.79 0.38 -7.26
N THR A 281 9.84 0.20 -5.95
CA THR A 281 11.07 0.03 -5.18
C THR A 281 11.48 -1.45 -5.12
N VAL A 282 12.79 -1.70 -5.00
CA VAL A 282 13.38 -3.03 -4.76
C VAL A 282 14.44 -2.85 -3.67
N GLY A 283 13.98 -2.93 -2.40
CA GLY A 283 14.81 -2.53 -1.27
C GLY A 283 15.04 -1.03 -1.29
N ASP A 284 16.30 -0.64 -1.41
CA ASP A 284 16.88 0.70 -1.54
C ASP A 284 16.96 1.20 -2.99
N ALA A 285 16.74 0.33 -3.98
CA ALA A 285 16.75 0.73 -5.37
C ALA A 285 15.35 1.14 -5.86
N VAL A 286 15.29 2.14 -6.73
CA VAL A 286 14.08 2.52 -7.47
C VAL A 286 14.16 2.05 -8.92
N MET A 287 13.04 1.57 -9.46
CA MET A 287 12.92 1.17 -10.87
C MET A 287 11.96 2.10 -11.59
N VAL A 288 12.44 2.73 -12.66
CA VAL A 288 11.68 3.63 -13.52
C VAL A 288 11.74 3.17 -14.98
N ILE A 289 10.73 3.53 -15.76
CA ILE A 289 10.70 3.26 -17.20
C ILE A 289 10.21 4.47 -17.99
N SER A 290 10.56 4.54 -19.26
CA SER A 290 10.04 5.56 -20.17
C SER A 290 10.11 5.09 -21.62
N PRO A 291 9.07 5.33 -22.45
CA PRO A 291 9.19 5.18 -23.90
C PRO A 291 10.03 6.30 -24.55
N ASP A 292 10.52 7.27 -23.77
CA ASP A 292 11.36 8.39 -24.19
C ASP A 292 12.70 8.34 -23.43
N ALA A 293 13.80 8.24 -24.19
CA ALA A 293 15.16 8.12 -23.66
C ALA A 293 15.64 9.42 -22.99
N GLU A 294 15.29 10.58 -23.54
CA GLU A 294 15.72 11.86 -22.99
C GLU A 294 14.96 12.20 -21.71
N ALA A 295 13.65 11.91 -21.68
CA ALA A 295 12.81 12.17 -20.51
C ALA A 295 13.30 11.40 -19.27
N ILE A 296 13.70 10.12 -19.43
CA ILE A 296 14.23 9.34 -18.31
C ILE A 296 15.62 9.82 -17.89
N ALA A 297 16.49 10.19 -18.84
CA ALA A 297 17.82 10.71 -18.53
C ALA A 297 17.74 12.04 -17.77
N ASP A 298 16.83 12.93 -18.16
CA ASP A 298 16.56 14.18 -17.45
C ASP A 298 16.01 13.93 -16.05
N MET A 299 15.04 13.01 -15.90
CA MET A 299 14.51 12.63 -14.59
C MET A 299 15.63 12.14 -13.65
N PHE A 300 16.54 11.28 -14.11
CA PHE A 300 17.69 10.84 -13.29
C PHE A 300 18.62 11.98 -12.91
N ARG A 301 18.87 12.96 -13.80
CA ARG A 301 19.66 14.16 -13.47
C ARG A 301 19.01 14.94 -12.33
N ARG A 302 17.68 15.15 -12.41
CA ARG A 302 16.88 15.83 -11.37
C ARG A 302 16.84 15.05 -10.06
N LEU A 303 16.63 13.74 -10.11
CA LEU A 303 16.63 12.86 -8.94
C LEU A 303 17.96 12.95 -8.18
N PHE A 304 19.09 12.83 -8.89
CA PHE A 304 20.38 12.91 -8.23
C PHE A 304 20.70 14.33 -7.71
N ALA A 305 20.12 15.38 -8.28
CA ALA A 305 20.28 16.75 -7.77
C ALA A 305 19.49 16.91 -6.48
N ALA A 306 18.21 16.52 -6.48
CA ALA A 306 17.35 16.55 -5.31
C ALA A 306 17.89 15.70 -4.15
N ALA A 307 18.38 14.49 -4.44
CA ALA A 307 19.01 13.62 -3.44
C ALA A 307 20.26 14.26 -2.80
N ALA A 308 21.07 14.98 -3.59
CA ALA A 308 22.22 15.70 -3.07
C ALA A 308 21.81 16.91 -2.21
N ASP A 309 20.79 17.66 -2.64
CA ASP A 309 20.28 18.83 -1.92
C ASP A 309 19.66 18.46 -0.57
N GLU A 310 19.03 17.29 -0.49
CA GLU A 310 18.47 16.75 0.76
C GLU A 310 19.49 15.96 1.61
N GLY A 311 20.74 15.83 1.14
CA GLY A 311 21.82 15.20 1.90
C GLY A 311 21.76 13.68 1.98
N LEU A 312 21.08 13.01 1.05
CA LEU A 312 21.09 11.55 0.95
C LEU A 312 22.51 11.05 0.65
N PRO A 313 22.84 9.79 1.01
CA PRO A 313 23.97 9.10 0.42
C PRO A 313 23.93 9.22 -1.12
N PRO A 314 25.08 9.44 -1.76
CA PRO A 314 25.10 9.61 -3.20
C PRO A 314 24.52 8.39 -3.91
N LEU A 315 23.79 8.67 -4.97
CA LEU A 315 23.19 7.64 -5.81
C LEU A 315 24.17 7.11 -6.84
N HIS A 316 23.91 5.91 -7.33
CA HIS A 316 24.41 5.42 -8.61
C HIS A 316 23.23 4.89 -9.42
N ALA A 317 23.33 4.94 -10.75
CA ALA A 317 22.24 4.52 -11.62
C ALA A 317 22.73 3.84 -12.88
N GLY A 318 21.86 2.98 -13.42
CA GLY A 318 22.04 2.32 -14.70
C GLY A 318 20.79 2.41 -15.54
N ILE A 319 20.94 2.81 -16.80
CA ILE A 319 19.85 2.91 -17.76
C ILE A 319 20.18 2.02 -18.96
N ALA A 320 19.22 1.20 -19.38
CA ALA A 320 19.34 0.41 -20.61
C ALA A 320 18.12 0.63 -21.49
N TRP A 321 18.32 0.59 -22.80
CA TRP A 321 17.24 0.66 -23.77
C TRP A 321 16.95 -0.70 -24.40
N GLY A 322 15.67 -1.00 -24.66
CA GLY A 322 15.30 -2.13 -25.53
C GLY A 322 13.93 -2.72 -25.23
N PRO A 323 13.66 -3.96 -25.69
CA PRO A 323 12.36 -4.57 -25.55
C PRO A 323 12.09 -5.08 -24.13
N ALA A 324 11.02 -4.58 -23.52
CA ALA A 324 10.49 -5.04 -22.24
C ALA A 324 9.00 -5.44 -22.34
N LEU A 325 8.59 -6.37 -21.47
CA LEU A 325 7.23 -6.92 -21.42
C LEU A 325 6.55 -6.53 -20.11
N PRO A 326 5.35 -5.93 -20.13
CA PRO A 326 4.57 -5.68 -18.93
C PRO A 326 4.03 -7.01 -18.40
N ARG A 327 4.16 -7.24 -17.11
CA ARG A 327 3.69 -8.46 -16.44
C ARG A 327 3.21 -8.13 -15.04
N ALA A 328 1.89 -8.19 -14.82
CA ALA A 328 1.32 -8.21 -13.47
C ALA A 328 1.72 -7.00 -12.59
N GLY A 329 1.74 -5.79 -13.17
CA GLY A 329 2.16 -4.56 -12.47
C GLY A 329 3.67 -4.32 -12.48
N ASP A 330 4.44 -5.20 -13.10
CA ASP A 330 5.91 -5.15 -13.20
C ASP A 330 6.37 -5.23 -14.67
N TRP A 331 7.69 -5.22 -14.89
CA TRP A 331 8.31 -5.39 -16.20
C TRP A 331 9.34 -6.52 -16.18
N ILE A 332 9.30 -7.35 -17.21
CA ILE A 332 10.26 -8.44 -17.40
C ILE A 332 10.93 -8.32 -18.77
N GLY A 333 12.19 -8.72 -18.84
CA GLY A 333 12.92 -8.75 -20.10
C GLY A 333 14.43 -8.63 -19.92
N ARG A 334 15.15 -8.82 -21.03
CA ARG A 334 16.60 -8.65 -21.07
C ARG A 334 17.00 -7.22 -20.70
N THR A 335 16.28 -6.21 -21.20
CA THR A 335 16.54 -4.80 -20.89
C THR A 335 16.43 -4.49 -19.40
N VAL A 336 15.43 -5.04 -18.70
CA VAL A 336 15.30 -4.87 -17.24
C VAL A 336 16.51 -5.46 -16.52
N ASN A 337 16.92 -6.67 -16.89
CA ASN A 337 18.09 -7.31 -16.32
C ASN A 337 19.38 -6.53 -16.65
N LEU A 338 19.49 -6.00 -17.87
CA LEU A 338 20.64 -5.21 -18.29
C LEU A 338 20.76 -3.92 -17.47
N ALA A 339 19.68 -3.14 -17.38
CA ALA A 339 19.65 -1.91 -16.58
C ALA A 339 20.05 -2.16 -15.12
N ALA A 340 19.55 -3.23 -14.50
CA ALA A 340 19.93 -3.63 -13.15
C ALA A 340 21.43 -3.97 -13.03
N ARG A 341 22.02 -4.61 -14.05
CA ARG A 341 23.47 -4.93 -14.07
C ARG A 341 24.34 -3.71 -14.35
N VAL A 342 23.90 -2.81 -15.22
CA VAL A 342 24.55 -1.52 -15.48
C VAL A 342 24.55 -0.69 -14.20
N SER A 343 23.44 -0.65 -13.47
CA SER A 343 23.37 0.06 -12.18
C SER A 343 24.33 -0.55 -11.16
N ALA A 344 24.41 -1.87 -11.07
CA ALA A 344 25.28 -2.56 -10.12
C ALA A 344 26.78 -2.32 -10.32
N VAL A 345 27.23 -1.95 -11.53
CA VAL A 345 28.63 -1.58 -11.82
C VAL A 345 28.86 -0.07 -11.81
N ALA A 346 27.80 0.73 -11.70
CA ALA A 346 27.90 2.17 -11.61
C ALA A 346 28.53 2.58 -10.27
N THR A 347 29.41 3.56 -10.32
CA THR A 347 30.09 4.08 -9.13
C THR A 347 29.37 5.30 -8.57
N ARG A 348 29.80 5.74 -7.38
CA ARG A 348 29.22 6.87 -6.66
C ARG A 348 28.99 8.10 -7.54
N GLY A 349 27.75 8.57 -7.57
CA GLY A 349 27.35 9.78 -8.27
C GLY A 349 27.25 9.63 -9.79
N THR A 350 27.40 8.42 -10.33
CA THR A 350 27.40 8.17 -11.78
C THR A 350 26.07 7.61 -12.27
N ILE A 351 25.68 8.05 -13.46
CA ILE A 351 24.59 7.46 -14.24
C ILE A 351 25.27 6.78 -15.44
N LEU A 352 25.27 5.46 -15.44
CA LEU A 352 25.77 4.66 -16.57
C LEU A 352 24.64 4.30 -17.51
N VAL A 353 24.94 4.27 -18.80
CA VAL A 353 24.01 3.84 -19.85
C VAL A 353 24.65 2.79 -20.75
N ASP A 354 23.83 1.90 -21.30
CA ASP A 354 24.27 0.94 -22.32
C ASP A 354 24.42 1.59 -23.72
N GLN A 355 24.93 0.82 -24.67
CA GLN A 355 25.12 1.25 -26.06
C GLN A 355 23.81 1.75 -26.70
N ASP A 356 22.73 0.99 -26.55
CA ASP A 356 21.45 1.31 -27.18
C ASP A 356 20.85 2.62 -26.64
N MET A 357 21.03 2.88 -25.35
CA MET A 357 20.65 4.16 -24.73
C MET A 357 21.59 5.29 -25.16
N HIS A 358 22.90 5.04 -25.27
CA HIS A 358 23.87 6.02 -25.75
C HIS A 358 23.51 6.56 -27.14
N GLU A 359 23.17 5.67 -28.07
CA GLU A 359 22.82 6.04 -29.45
C GLU A 359 21.51 6.83 -29.57
N ARG A 360 20.67 6.85 -28.52
CA ARG A 360 19.37 7.52 -28.51
C ARG A 360 19.37 8.89 -27.84
N LEU A 361 20.45 9.24 -27.14
CA LEU A 361 20.55 10.51 -26.44
C LEU A 361 21.20 11.56 -27.35
N ASP A 362 20.60 12.75 -27.43
CA ASP A 362 21.24 13.89 -28.06
C ASP A 362 22.47 14.32 -27.24
N ALA A 363 23.66 14.08 -27.79
CA ALA A 363 24.93 14.38 -27.14
C ALA A 363 25.11 15.88 -26.79
N THR A 364 24.36 16.79 -27.43
CA THR A 364 24.40 18.22 -27.08
C THR A 364 23.65 18.53 -25.78
N ARG A 365 22.57 17.80 -25.51
CA ARG A 365 21.75 17.94 -24.29
C ARG A 365 22.22 17.02 -23.17
N PHE A 366 22.70 15.84 -23.56
CA PHE A 366 23.11 14.75 -22.69
C PHE A 366 24.53 14.31 -23.05
N PRO A 367 25.55 15.15 -22.75
CA PRO A 367 26.94 14.79 -23.01
C PRO A 367 27.31 13.49 -22.29
N GLN A 368 28.07 12.65 -22.98
CA GLN A 368 28.44 11.31 -22.52
C GLN A 368 29.94 11.08 -22.70
N GLU A 369 30.53 10.35 -21.77
CA GLU A 369 31.91 9.88 -21.86
C GLU A 369 31.96 8.35 -21.81
N GLU A 370 32.97 7.75 -22.43
CA GLU A 370 33.21 6.31 -22.31
C GLU A 370 33.55 5.96 -20.86
N ALA A 371 32.73 5.09 -20.25
CA ALA A 371 33.01 4.55 -18.92
C ALA A 371 33.94 3.34 -18.95
N GLY A 372 34.12 2.72 -20.12
CA GLY A 372 34.93 1.53 -20.35
C GLY A 372 34.08 0.29 -20.62
N THR A 373 34.76 -0.86 -20.66
CA THR A 373 34.13 -2.16 -20.88
C THR A 373 33.96 -2.93 -19.57
N PHE A 374 32.80 -3.56 -19.39
CA PHE A 374 32.43 -4.25 -18.15
C PHE A 374 31.90 -5.66 -18.43
N ASP A 375 32.36 -6.64 -17.66
CA ASP A 375 31.80 -7.98 -17.67
C ASP A 375 30.54 -8.02 -16.80
N LEU A 376 29.37 -7.98 -17.44
CA LEU A 376 28.09 -7.98 -16.75
C LEU A 376 27.60 -9.40 -16.49
N LYS A 377 27.34 -9.73 -15.21
CA LYS A 377 26.85 -11.06 -14.81
C LYS A 377 25.61 -11.48 -15.61
N GLY A 378 25.73 -12.61 -16.33
CA GLY A 378 24.66 -13.20 -17.14
C GLY A 378 24.64 -12.73 -18.60
N TYR A 379 25.65 -11.99 -19.04
CA TYR A 379 25.89 -11.61 -20.42
C TYR A 379 27.23 -12.15 -20.90
N ASP A 380 27.28 -12.60 -22.15
CA ASP A 380 28.51 -13.02 -22.78
C ASP A 380 29.30 -11.79 -23.26
N GLY A 381 30.57 -11.74 -22.88
CA GLY A 381 31.53 -10.71 -23.28
C GLY A 381 31.42 -9.39 -22.51
N ALA A 382 32.50 -8.62 -22.58
CA ALA A 382 32.57 -7.29 -22.01
C ALA A 382 31.69 -6.32 -22.81
N ARG A 383 30.95 -5.46 -22.11
CA ARG A 383 30.02 -4.49 -22.68
C ARG A 383 30.58 -3.09 -22.48
N GLN A 384 30.66 -2.30 -23.56
CA GLN A 384 30.95 -0.88 -23.45
C GLN A 384 29.78 -0.17 -22.75
N LEU A 385 30.10 0.66 -21.76
CA LEU A 385 29.16 1.54 -21.08
C LEU A 385 29.58 2.99 -21.22
N TYR A 386 28.62 3.90 -21.07
CA TYR A 386 28.82 5.33 -21.18
C TYR A 386 28.33 6.00 -19.90
N ARG A 387 29.08 7.00 -19.42
CA ARG A 387 28.66 7.82 -18.28
C ARG A 387 27.98 9.07 -18.80
N LEU A 388 26.77 9.33 -18.31
CA LEU A 388 26.09 10.61 -18.51
C LEU A 388 26.81 11.68 -17.68
N VAL A 389 27.29 12.73 -18.34
CA VAL A 389 27.92 13.87 -17.66
C VAL A 389 26.82 14.73 -17.04
N ARG A 390 26.91 14.95 -15.73
CA ARG A 390 25.91 15.69 -14.94
C ARG A 390 26.14 17.19 -15.00
#